data_AF-A0A920P575-F1
#
_entry.id   AF-A0A920P575-F1
#
_cell.length_a   1.000
_cell.length_b   1.000
_cell.length_c   1.000
_cell.angle_alpha   90.00
_cell.angle_beta   90.00
_cell.angle_gamma   90.00
#
_symmetry.space_group_name_H-M   'P 1'
#
loop_
_entity.id
_entity.type
_entity.pdbx_description
1 polymer ?
#
loop_
_entity_poly.entity_id
_entity_poly.type
_entity_poly.pdbx_seq_one_letter_code
_entity_poly.pdbx_strand_id
1 'polypeptide(L)'
;MPENCFTTGCPEHLQIYLNRAGTALVEIVTEPDLRIPADVRLFLGELKQTLEYVGASNCNMEEGDLRVDANISLRRSGSLRLGNKTEIKNVNSFSGVERALSLEISKADSCP
;
A
#
# COMPACT_ATOMS: atom_id res chain seq x y z
N MET A 1 31.00 -31.98 11.03
CA MET A 1 29.53 -31.98 11.11
C MET A 1 29.15 -31.76 12.57
N PRO A 2 28.61 -30.59 12.91
CA PRO A 2 27.60 -30.51 13.97
C PRO A 2 26.31 -29.92 13.39
N GLU A 3 25.34 -30.81 13.25
CA GLU A 3 23.92 -30.69 13.55
C GLU A 3 23.23 -29.33 13.32
N ASN A 4 22.46 -29.33 12.23
CA ASN A 4 21.33 -28.47 11.91
C ASN A 4 20.45 -28.15 13.12
N CYS A 5 20.68 -27.00 13.75
CA CYS A 5 19.69 -26.34 14.61
C CYS A 5 18.64 -25.63 13.74
N PHE A 6 17.84 -26.43 13.01
CA PHE A 6 16.62 -25.98 12.34
C PHE A 6 15.41 -26.52 13.13
N THR A 7 15.30 -26.16 14.40
CA THR A 7 14.09 -26.45 15.20
C THR A 7 13.55 -25.14 15.78
N THR A 8 12.48 -24.66 15.14
CA THR A 8 11.30 -24.01 15.72
C THR A 8 11.43 -23.39 17.12
N GLY A 9 11.32 -22.05 17.19
CA GLY A 9 10.68 -21.39 18.34
C GLY A 9 11.56 -20.62 19.33
N CYS A 10 12.71 -20.05 18.93
CA CYS A 10 13.43 -19.10 19.78
C CYS A 10 13.07 -17.65 19.38
N PRO A 11 12.40 -16.86 20.25
CA PRO A 11 11.92 -15.51 19.91
C PRO A 11 13.03 -14.47 19.75
N GLU A 12 14.28 -14.82 20.07
CA GLU A 12 15.42 -13.89 20.07
C GLU A 12 16.16 -13.83 18.72
N HIS A 13 15.74 -14.61 17.73
CA HIS A 13 16.37 -14.63 16.41
C HIS A 13 15.36 -14.35 15.29
N LEU A 14 15.67 -13.35 14.45
CA LEU A 14 14.92 -13.06 13.24
C LEU A 14 15.28 -14.08 12.16
N GLN A 15 14.29 -14.85 11.70
CA GLN A 15 14.47 -15.77 10.58
C GLN A 15 14.26 -15.04 9.25
N ILE A 16 15.21 -15.19 8.33
CA ILE A 16 15.16 -14.56 7.01
C ILE A 16 14.98 -15.65 5.96
N TYR A 17 13.84 -15.61 5.27
CA TYR A 17 13.55 -16.48 4.13
C TYR A 17 13.70 -15.69 2.83
N LEU A 18 14.65 -16.07 1.99
CA LEU A 18 15.01 -15.35 0.76
C LEU A 18 14.25 -15.84 -0.49
N ASN A 19 13.19 -16.65 -0.34
CA ASN A 19 12.44 -17.23 -1.46
C ASN A 19 11.83 -16.18 -2.42
N ARG A 20 11.63 -14.94 -1.95
CA ARG A 20 11.11 -13.81 -2.74
C ARG A 20 12.21 -12.84 -3.21
N ALA A 21 13.47 -13.06 -2.81
CA ALA A 21 14.56 -12.19 -3.23
C ALA A 21 14.80 -12.33 -4.73
N GLY A 22 14.77 -11.22 -5.46
CA GLY A 22 14.96 -11.20 -6.92
C GLY A 22 13.70 -11.44 -7.75
N THR A 23 12.52 -11.60 -7.13
CA THR A 23 11.24 -11.59 -7.86
C THR A 23 11.07 -10.25 -8.59
N ALA A 24 10.71 -10.29 -9.88
CA ALA A 24 10.51 -9.09 -10.68
C ALA A 24 9.35 -8.25 -10.11
N LEU A 25 9.57 -6.94 -9.99
CA LEU A 25 8.59 -5.98 -9.49
C LEU A 25 8.51 -4.79 -10.45
N VAL A 26 7.32 -4.20 -10.54
CA VAL A 26 7.08 -2.93 -11.22
C VAL A 26 6.57 -1.94 -10.18
N GLU A 27 7.18 -0.77 -10.13
CA GLU A 27 6.75 0.33 -9.28
C GLU A 27 5.97 1.36 -10.11
N ILE A 28 4.73 1.62 -9.71
CA ILE A 28 3.84 2.58 -10.38
C ILE A 28 3.60 3.73 -9.40
N VAL A 29 4.08 4.92 -9.76
CA VAL A 29 3.92 6.14 -8.96
C VAL A 29 2.96 7.07 -9.68
N THR A 30 1.90 7.49 -8.99
CA THR A 30 0.93 8.45 -9.51
C THR A 30 1.29 9.87 -9.10
N GLU A 31 0.89 10.83 -9.94
CA GLU A 31 0.80 12.22 -9.52
C GLU A 31 -0.30 12.37 -8.44
N PRO A 32 -0.22 13.41 -7.58
CA PRO A 32 -1.20 13.62 -6.53
C PRO A 32 -2.50 14.18 -7.12
N ASP A 33 -3.25 13.36 -7.86
CA ASP A 33 -4.47 13.73 -8.57
C ASP A 33 -5.76 13.13 -7.99
N LEU A 34 -5.62 12.12 -7.14
CA LEU A 34 -6.75 11.51 -6.42
C LEU A 34 -7.19 12.47 -5.31
N ARG A 35 -8.47 12.88 -5.31
CA ARG A 35 -8.99 13.93 -4.41
C ARG A 35 -9.87 13.38 -3.31
N ILE A 36 -10.62 12.32 -3.60
CA ILE A 36 -11.47 11.65 -2.61
C ILE A 36 -11.04 10.19 -2.42
N PRO A 37 -11.19 9.61 -1.21
CA PRO A 37 -10.83 8.21 -0.96
C PRO A 37 -11.51 7.20 -1.89
N ALA A 38 -12.73 7.50 -2.34
CA ALA A 38 -13.46 6.68 -3.30
C ALA A 38 -12.76 6.60 -4.66
N ASP A 39 -12.14 7.70 -5.13
CA ASP A 39 -11.36 7.72 -6.39
C ASP A 39 -10.19 6.74 -6.32
N VAL A 40 -9.55 6.65 -5.15
CA VAL A 40 -8.41 5.74 -4.95
C VAL A 40 -8.84 4.29 -5.12
N ARG A 41 -9.99 3.91 -4.57
CA ARG A 41 -10.53 2.56 -4.73
C ARG A 41 -10.88 2.26 -6.19
N LEU A 42 -11.50 3.22 -6.89
CA LEU A 42 -11.84 3.07 -8.30
C LEU A 42 -10.57 2.91 -9.15
N PHE A 43 -9.59 3.78 -8.94
CA PHE A 43 -8.29 3.73 -9.61
C PHE A 43 -7.58 2.38 -9.41
N LEU A 44 -7.50 1.89 -8.17
CA LEU A 44 -6.89 0.59 -7.88
C LEU A 44 -7.66 -0.58 -8.53
N GLY A 45 -8.99 -0.47 -8.62
CA GLY A 45 -9.83 -1.43 -9.33
C GLY A 45 -9.56 -1.46 -10.83
N GLU A 46 -9.50 -0.30 -11.47
CA GLU A 46 -9.18 -0.18 -12.91
C GLU A 46 -7.75 -0.63 -13.22
N LEU A 47 -6.79 -0.27 -12.37
CA LEU A 47 -5.40 -0.70 -12.48
C LEU A 47 -5.30 -2.23 -12.43
N LYS A 48 -5.95 -2.85 -11.44
CA LYS A 48 -6.01 -4.30 -11.32
C LYS A 48 -6.60 -4.93 -12.59
N GLN A 49 -7.76 -4.46 -13.03
CA GLN A 49 -8.44 -5.00 -14.21
C GLN A 49 -7.57 -4.87 -15.47
N THR A 50 -6.85 -3.76 -15.61
CA THR A 50 -5.95 -3.53 -16.75
C THR A 50 -4.76 -4.50 -16.73
N LEU A 51 -4.13 -4.70 -15.57
CA LEU A 51 -2.98 -5.60 -15.42
C LEU A 51 -3.37 -7.08 -15.60
N GLU A 52 -4.54 -7.47 -15.11
CA GLU A 52 -5.12 -8.80 -15.34
C GLU A 52 -5.42 -9.00 -16.83
N TYR A 53 -6.02 -8.01 -17.50
CA TYR A 53 -6.36 -8.10 -18.91
C TYR A 53 -5.13 -8.25 -19.82
N VAL A 54 -4.03 -7.55 -19.52
CA VAL A 54 -2.76 -7.68 -20.25
C VAL A 54 -2.01 -8.98 -19.90
N GLY A 55 -2.42 -9.67 -18.83
CA GLY A 55 -1.77 -10.90 -18.36
C GLY A 55 -0.42 -10.66 -17.67
N ALA A 56 -0.20 -9.45 -17.15
CA ALA A 56 1.06 -9.06 -16.51
C ALA A 56 1.15 -9.53 -15.05
N SER A 57 0.04 -9.53 -14.31
CA SER A 57 -0.04 -9.98 -12.92
C SER A 57 -1.49 -10.24 -12.50
N ASN A 58 -1.71 -11.20 -11.59
CA ASN A 58 -3.01 -11.45 -10.96
C ASN A 58 -3.41 -10.38 -9.95
N CYS A 59 -2.46 -9.50 -9.58
CA CYS A 59 -2.69 -8.33 -8.73
C CYS A 59 -3.46 -8.64 -7.42
N ASN A 60 -3.21 -9.83 -6.85
CA ASN A 60 -3.84 -10.25 -5.62
C ASN A 60 -3.13 -9.63 -4.41
N MET A 61 -3.84 -8.78 -3.66
CA MET A 61 -3.29 -8.16 -2.46
C MET A 61 -3.10 -9.15 -1.30
N GLU A 62 -3.94 -10.18 -1.20
CA GLU A 62 -3.88 -11.17 -0.11
C GLU A 62 -2.64 -12.07 -0.24
N GLU A 63 -2.28 -12.42 -1.47
CA GLU A 63 -1.06 -13.16 -1.80
C GLU A 63 0.18 -12.26 -1.85
N GLY A 64 -0.04 -10.93 -1.82
CA GLY A 64 1.02 -9.92 -1.80
C GLY A 64 1.65 -9.66 -3.17
N ASP A 65 0.93 -9.96 -4.25
CA ASP A 65 1.30 -9.64 -5.65
C ASP A 65 1.12 -8.16 -5.95
N LEU A 66 0.16 -7.51 -5.29
CA LEU A 66 -0.06 -6.07 -5.35
C LEU A 66 0.12 -5.45 -3.97
N ARG A 67 0.95 -4.41 -3.90
CA ARG A 67 1.16 -3.61 -2.69
C ARG A 67 0.86 -2.15 -3.01
N VAL A 68 0.27 -1.46 -2.04
CA VAL A 68 -0.13 -0.06 -2.19
C VAL A 68 0.30 0.71 -0.95
N ASP A 69 1.13 1.72 -1.16
CA ASP A 69 1.43 2.75 -0.16
C ASP A 69 0.67 4.03 -0.56
N ALA A 70 -0.20 4.50 0.32
CA ALA A 70 -1.06 5.63 0.05
C ALA A 70 -0.49 6.91 0.68
N ASN A 71 -0.36 7.95 -0.13
CA ASN A 71 0.19 9.23 0.28
C ASN A 71 -0.92 10.26 0.32
N ILE A 72 -1.11 10.92 1.46
CA ILE A 72 -2.14 11.95 1.65
C ILE A 72 -1.52 13.26 2.11
N SER A 73 -2.04 14.36 1.59
CA SER A 73 -1.74 15.70 2.08
C SER A 73 -3.01 16.52 2.06
N LEU A 74 -3.18 17.39 3.05
CA LEU A 74 -4.37 18.20 3.21
C LEU A 74 -4.04 19.67 2.92
N ARG A 75 -5.02 20.37 2.36
CA ARG A 75 -4.90 21.79 2.03
C ARG A 75 -6.25 22.47 2.16
N ARG A 76 -6.24 23.75 2.50
CA ARG A 76 -7.44 24.58 2.48
C ARG A 76 -7.99 24.69 1.06
N SER A 77 -9.30 24.69 0.92
CA SER A 77 -9.98 24.90 -0.36
C SER A 77 -9.48 26.17 -1.05
N GLY A 78 -9.10 26.05 -2.32
CA GLY A 78 -8.53 27.15 -3.12
C GLY A 78 -7.02 27.37 -2.97
N SER A 79 -6.34 26.71 -2.02
CA SER A 79 -4.87 26.72 -1.96
C SER A 79 -4.28 25.77 -3.00
N LEU A 80 -3.27 26.23 -3.73
CA LEU A 80 -2.48 25.36 -4.62
C LEU A 80 -1.38 24.60 -3.86
N ARG A 81 -0.95 25.07 -2.69
CA ARG A 81 0.10 24.42 -1.90
C ARG A 81 -0.44 23.18 -1.19
N LEU A 82 0.21 22.05 -1.42
CA LEU A 82 0.03 20.83 -0.64
C LEU A 82 0.60 21.04 0.76
N GLY A 83 -0.13 20.59 1.79
CA GLY A 83 0.32 20.62 3.18
C GLY A 83 1.27 19.47 3.51
N ASN A 84 1.36 19.16 4.80
CA ASN A 84 2.20 18.04 5.26
C ASN A 84 1.73 16.72 4.64
N LYS A 85 2.72 15.92 4.22
CA LYS A 85 2.50 14.61 3.60
C LYS A 85 2.52 13.53 4.68
N THR A 86 1.42 12.79 4.79
CA THR A 86 1.31 11.59 5.61
C THR A 86 1.31 10.37 4.70
N GLU A 87 2.05 9.34 5.08
CA GLU A 87 2.17 8.09 4.33
C GLU A 87 1.52 6.94 5.10
N ILE A 88 0.61 6.23 4.45
CA ILE A 88 -0.09 5.07 4.98
C ILE A 88 0.48 3.83 4.30
N LYS A 89 1.08 2.94 5.09
CA LYS A 89 1.72 1.69 4.62
C LYS A 89 0.98 0.45 5.12
N ASN A 90 1.31 -0.69 4.51
CA ASN A 90 0.88 -2.03 4.96
C ASN A 90 -0.64 -2.21 4.98
N VAL A 91 -1.31 -1.72 3.94
CA VAL A 91 -2.75 -1.91 3.77
C VAL A 91 -3.00 -3.01 2.75
N ASN A 92 -3.67 -4.08 3.19
CA ASN A 92 -3.76 -5.33 2.43
C ASN A 92 -5.07 -5.47 1.64
N SER A 93 -5.88 -4.42 1.54
CA SER A 93 -7.12 -4.44 0.77
C SER A 93 -7.48 -3.05 0.24
N PHE A 94 -8.15 -2.99 -0.91
CA PHE A 94 -8.62 -1.72 -1.49
C PHE A 94 -9.58 -0.97 -0.57
N SER A 95 -10.50 -1.69 0.07
CA SER A 95 -11.41 -1.10 1.07
C SER A 95 -10.66 -0.63 2.31
N GLY A 96 -9.58 -1.32 2.69
CA GLY A 96 -8.68 -0.91 3.75
C GLY A 96 -8.01 0.42 3.44
N VAL A 97 -7.56 0.63 2.20
CA VAL A 97 -6.90 1.87 1.76
C VAL A 97 -7.89 3.03 1.81
N GLU A 98 -9.08 2.84 1.24
CA GLU A 98 -10.18 3.81 1.27
C GLU A 98 -10.52 4.21 2.72
N ARG A 99 -10.68 3.23 3.61
CA ARG A 99 -10.99 3.49 5.02
C ARG A 99 -9.86 4.21 5.74
N ALA A 100 -8.61 3.81 5.50
CA ALA A 100 -7.45 4.44 6.14
C ALA A 100 -7.30 5.91 5.74
N LEU A 101 -7.47 6.21 4.45
CA LEU A 101 -7.50 7.59 3.94
C LEU A 101 -8.65 8.39 4.53
N SER A 102 -9.85 7.82 4.59
CA SER A 102 -11.04 8.50 5.15
C SER A 102 -10.87 8.84 6.64
N LEU A 103 -10.25 7.93 7.39
CA LEU A 103 -9.93 8.16 8.80
C LEU A 103 -8.88 9.27 8.95
N GLU A 104 -7.88 9.31 8.09
CA GLU A 104 -6.82 10.32 8.15
C GLU A 104 -7.34 11.72 7.83
N ILE A 105 -8.23 11.85 6.84
CA ILE A 105 -8.93 13.10 6.53
C ILE A 105 -9.73 13.57 7.77
N SER A 106 -10.55 12.68 8.34
CA SER A 106 -11.38 12.99 9.51
C SER A 106 -10.55 13.46 10.71
N LYS A 107 -9.40 12.82 10.97
CA LYS A 107 -8.50 13.20 12.07
C LYS A 107 -7.96 14.60 11.91
N ALA A 108 -7.54 14.95 10.70
CA ALA A 108 -6.95 16.25 10.44
C ALA A 108 -7.98 17.38 10.46
N ASP A 109 -9.22 17.14 10.03
CA ASP A 109 -10.32 18.10 10.18
C ASP A 109 -10.69 18.34 11.66
N SER A 110 -10.44 17.35 12.53
CA SER A 110 -10.72 17.45 13.97
C SER A 110 -9.61 18.13 14.80
N CYS A 111 -8.47 18.45 14.19
CA CYS A 111 -7.37 19.14 14.86
C CYS A 111 -7.52 20.66 14.68
N PRO A 112 -7.65 21.45 15.77
CA PRO A 112 -7.92 22.90 15.70
C PRO A 112 -6.82 23.73 15.03
#